data_AF-A0A699YSC4-F1
#
_entry.id   AF-A0A699YSC4-F1
#
_cell.length_a   1.000
_cell.length_b   1.000
_cell.length_c   1.000
_cell.angle_alpha   90.00
_cell.angle_beta   90.00
_cell.angle_gamma   90.00
#
_symmetry.space_group_name_H-M   'P 1'
#
loop_
_entity.id
_entity.type
_entity.pdbx_description
1 polymer ?
#
loop_
_entity_poly.entity_id
_entity_poly.type
_entity_poly.pdbx_seq_one_letter_code
_entity_poly.pdbx_strand_id
1 'polypeptide(L)'
;MWSLTSKLGAKGKLKRSFVRVVLPPADLAPSAPPPLRVLQWNVLADGLAQHGDFIKVPSAALEWETRLPLILDEIEEASADICAIQELNRYEELRALLALRGYDGCFFPKHCSPASRYRCPADGLAIFYKKDRLEVAAQPAGTYFLDSKGRNMSQGFLRITLTDRLQGQQLVVVTTHLKAKQGQEMDSTRLNQVTRLTASH
;
A
#
# COMPACT_ATOMS: atom_id res chain seq x y z
N MET A 1 -21.12 -10.21 21.02
CA MET A 1 -20.25 -9.05 21.33
C MET A 1 -18.99 -9.60 21.99
N TRP A 2 -18.02 -10.08 21.20
CA TRP A 2 -16.77 -10.65 21.73
C TRP A 2 -15.66 -9.66 21.47
N SER A 3 -15.26 -8.96 22.53
CA SER A 3 -14.11 -8.07 22.53
C SER A 3 -12.85 -8.94 22.66
N LEU A 4 -12.06 -8.98 21.58
CA LEU A 4 -10.77 -9.67 21.52
C LEU A 4 -9.66 -8.94 22.30
N THR A 5 -9.98 -7.84 22.99
CA THR A 5 -8.99 -6.98 23.65
C THR A 5 -8.59 -7.48 25.04
N SER A 6 -9.16 -8.57 25.56
CA SER A 6 -8.89 -9.03 26.94
C SER A 6 -7.67 -9.94 27.10
N LYS A 7 -7.06 -10.44 26.01
CA LYS A 7 -5.94 -11.41 26.09
C LYS A 7 -4.57 -10.90 25.63
N LEU A 8 -4.47 -9.68 25.09
CA LEU A 8 -3.20 -8.99 24.95
C LEU A 8 -3.22 -7.80 25.93
N GLY A 9 -2.31 -7.79 26.91
CA GLY A 9 -2.16 -6.66 27.82
C GLY A 9 -2.16 -5.36 27.03
N ALA A 10 -3.15 -4.50 27.28
CA ALA A 10 -3.47 -3.33 26.48
C ALA A 10 -2.35 -2.28 26.58
N LYS A 11 -1.26 -2.47 25.85
CA LYS A 11 -0.44 -1.34 25.41
C LYS A 11 -1.28 -0.61 24.37
N GLY A 12 -1.75 0.59 24.71
CA GLY A 12 -2.60 1.40 23.84
C GLY A 12 -1.99 1.60 22.45
N LYS A 13 -2.86 1.85 21.46
CA LYS A 13 -2.46 2.14 20.07
C LYS A 13 -1.43 3.28 20.07
N LEU A 14 -0.41 3.12 19.21
CA LEU A 14 0.65 4.11 19.07
C LEU A 14 0.05 5.43 18.56
N LYS A 15 0.12 6.50 19.36
CA LYS A 15 -0.42 7.80 18.99
C LYS A 15 0.50 8.47 17.95
N ARG A 16 -0.09 9.00 16.89
CA ARG A 16 0.61 9.74 15.82
C ARG A 16 -0.02 11.13 15.67
N SER A 17 0.79 12.11 15.28
CA SER A 17 0.36 13.49 15.04
C SER A 17 0.85 13.99 13.69
N PHE A 18 0.03 14.77 13.00
CA PHE A 18 0.44 15.43 11.76
C PHE A 18 1.31 16.66 12.06
N VAL A 19 2.40 16.80 11.31
CA VAL A 19 3.22 18.02 11.30
C VAL A 19 2.86 18.79 10.04
N ARG A 20 2.41 20.04 10.21
CA ARG A 20 2.16 20.94 9.07
C ARG A 20 3.51 21.36 8.48
N VAL A 21 3.78 20.93 7.26
CA VAL A 21 4.92 21.42 6.47
C VAL A 21 4.40 22.49 5.53
N VAL A 22 4.89 23.73 5.68
CA VAL A 22 4.53 24.85 4.80
C VAL A 22 5.59 24.95 3.71
N LEU A 23 5.18 24.82 2.45
CA LEU A 23 6.05 25.03 1.30
C LEU A 23 5.73 26.41 0.68
N PRO A 24 6.66 27.36 0.66
CA PRO A 24 6.47 28.62 -0.06
C PRO A 24 6.27 28.37 -1.56
N PRO A 25 5.34 29.07 -2.26
CA PRO A 25 4.52 30.20 -1.81
C PRO A 25 3.06 29.81 -1.46
N ALA A 26 2.77 28.58 -1.04
CA ALA A 26 1.42 28.00 -0.95
C ALA A 26 0.48 28.62 0.12
N ASP A 27 0.83 29.77 0.69
CA ASP A 27 0.20 30.31 1.89
C ASP A 27 -0.95 31.29 1.64
N LEU A 28 -1.49 31.42 0.42
CA LEU A 28 -2.48 32.47 0.11
C LEU A 28 -3.63 32.01 -0.79
N ALA A 29 -4.50 31.13 -0.29
CA ALA A 29 -5.87 31.03 -0.82
C ALA A 29 -6.86 30.51 0.25
N PRO A 30 -7.68 31.37 0.86
CA PRO A 30 -8.72 30.96 1.81
C PRO A 30 -9.82 30.05 1.22
N SER A 31 -9.82 29.83 -0.10
CA SER A 31 -10.81 29.05 -0.85
C SER A 31 -10.26 27.77 -1.48
N ALA A 32 -9.03 27.35 -1.15
CA ALA A 32 -8.46 26.15 -1.76
C ALA A 32 -9.27 24.90 -1.34
N PRO A 33 -9.62 24.01 -2.30
CA PRO A 33 -10.29 22.75 -1.98
C PRO A 33 -9.44 21.92 -1.00
N PRO A 34 -10.06 21.10 -0.14
CA PRO A 34 -9.36 20.21 0.77
C PRO A 34 -8.17 19.46 0.12
N PRO A 35 -7.01 19.39 0.79
CA PRO A 35 -5.86 18.69 0.26
C PRO A 35 -6.17 17.21 0.05
N LEU A 36 -5.48 16.60 -0.91
CA LEU A 36 -5.55 15.16 -1.12
C LEU A 36 -4.75 14.44 -0.04
N ARG A 37 -5.35 13.44 0.61
CA ARG A 37 -4.69 12.61 1.62
C ARG A 37 -4.24 11.29 1.01
N VAL A 38 -2.95 10.99 1.14
CA VAL A 38 -2.36 9.76 0.60
C VAL A 38 -1.74 8.96 1.76
N LEU A 39 -2.15 7.71 1.90
CA LEU A 39 -1.53 6.72 2.77
C LEU A 39 -0.63 5.81 1.93
N GLN A 40 0.62 5.61 2.35
CA GLN A 40 1.47 4.54 1.85
C GLN A 40 1.72 3.56 2.98
N TRP A 41 1.49 2.27 2.74
CA TRP A 41 1.66 1.28 3.79
C TRP A 41 2.01 -0.12 3.27
N ASN A 42 3.10 -0.70 3.79
CA ASN A 42 3.38 -2.13 3.66
C ASN A 42 2.67 -2.88 4.80
N VAL A 43 1.69 -3.71 4.47
CA VAL A 43 0.78 -4.35 5.45
C VAL A 43 1.28 -5.69 5.99
N LEU A 44 2.48 -6.13 5.55
CA LEU A 44 3.07 -7.44 5.85
C LEU A 44 2.19 -8.60 5.35
N ALA A 45 2.67 -9.32 4.35
CA ALA A 45 1.87 -10.37 3.70
C ALA A 45 1.50 -11.49 4.68
N ASP A 46 0.30 -12.04 4.49
CA ASP A 46 -0.09 -13.29 5.13
C ASP A 46 0.84 -14.43 4.69
N GLY A 47 1.14 -15.36 5.58
CA GLY A 47 2.20 -16.36 5.43
C GLY A 47 3.59 -15.82 5.76
N LEU A 48 3.94 -14.60 5.34
CA LEU A 48 5.21 -13.97 5.75
C LEU A 48 5.17 -13.47 7.19
N ALA A 49 4.00 -13.04 7.67
CA ALA A 49 3.82 -12.64 9.06
C ALA A 49 4.09 -13.81 10.03
N GLN A 50 3.55 -14.99 9.75
CA GLN A 50 3.62 -16.16 10.62
C GLN A 50 4.97 -16.88 10.54
N HIS A 51 5.63 -16.82 9.37
CA HIS A 51 6.88 -17.53 9.11
C HIS A 51 8.10 -16.60 8.95
N GLY A 52 7.96 -15.34 9.37
CA GLY A 52 9.06 -14.39 9.47
C GLY A 52 9.76 -14.45 10.84
N ASP A 53 10.84 -13.69 10.99
CA ASP A 53 11.65 -13.64 12.22
C ASP A 53 11.03 -12.76 13.33
N PHE A 54 9.70 -12.77 13.49
CA PHE A 54 8.97 -11.97 14.49
C PHE A 54 8.95 -12.63 15.88
N ILE A 55 10.10 -13.10 16.37
CA ILE A 55 10.23 -13.94 17.58
C ILE A 55 9.73 -13.31 18.89
N LYS A 56 9.51 -11.99 18.91
CA LYS A 56 9.01 -11.25 20.09
C LYS A 56 7.50 -11.00 20.04
N VAL A 57 6.83 -11.37 18.95
CA VAL A 57 5.40 -11.14 18.76
C VAL A 57 4.66 -12.45 19.05
N PRO A 58 3.62 -12.45 19.90
CA PRO A 58 2.78 -13.63 20.09
C PRO A 58 2.20 -14.10 18.76
N SER A 59 2.24 -15.41 18.47
CA SER A 59 1.76 -15.96 17.19
C SER A 59 0.32 -15.56 16.87
N ALA A 60 -0.56 -15.57 17.87
CA ALA A 60 -1.95 -15.13 17.71
C ALA A 60 -2.11 -13.69 17.20
N ALA A 61 -1.14 -12.81 17.43
CA ALA A 61 -1.15 -11.44 16.92
C ALA A 61 -0.70 -11.32 15.46
N LEU A 62 -0.03 -12.35 14.93
CA LEU A 62 0.43 -12.43 13.54
C LEU A 62 -0.65 -13.00 12.60
N GLU A 63 -1.66 -13.68 13.15
CA GLU A 63 -2.76 -14.25 12.37
C GLU A 63 -3.54 -13.19 11.61
N TRP A 64 -3.92 -13.51 10.38
CA TRP A 64 -4.62 -12.58 9.50
C TRP A 64 -5.93 -12.09 10.10
N GLU A 65 -6.68 -12.97 10.76
CA GLU A 65 -7.95 -12.67 11.41
C GLU A 65 -7.78 -11.66 12.55
N THR A 66 -6.62 -11.66 13.20
CA THR A 66 -6.26 -10.66 14.22
C THR A 66 -5.79 -9.36 13.57
N ARG A 67 -5.02 -9.43 12.47
CA ARG A 67 -4.43 -8.25 11.81
C ARG A 67 -5.42 -7.46 10.95
N LEU A 68 -6.33 -8.12 10.26
CA LEU A 68 -7.23 -7.49 9.29
C LEU A 68 -8.07 -6.35 9.92
N PRO A 69 -8.72 -6.52 11.08
CA PRO A 69 -9.43 -5.42 11.73
C PRO A 69 -8.49 -4.23 12.05
N LEU A 70 -7.26 -4.50 12.49
CA LEU A 70 -6.27 -3.46 12.81
C LEU A 70 -5.79 -2.73 11.55
N ILE A 71 -5.65 -3.45 10.44
CA ILE A 71 -5.33 -2.86 9.12
C ILE A 71 -6.45 -1.94 8.67
N LEU A 72 -7.70 -2.37 8.83
CA LEU A 72 -8.88 -1.58 8.47
C LEU A 72 -8.98 -0.32 9.33
N ASP A 73 -8.82 -0.45 10.65
CA ASP A 73 -8.83 0.67 11.59
C ASP A 73 -7.74 1.70 11.28
N GLU A 74 -6.54 1.27 10.86
CA GLU A 74 -5.46 2.18 10.49
C GLU A 74 -5.79 2.94 9.19
N ILE A 75 -6.38 2.29 8.19
CA ILE A 75 -6.81 2.94 6.95
C ILE A 75 -7.92 3.96 7.22
N GLU A 76 -8.88 3.62 8.08
CA GLU A 76 -9.96 4.51 8.50
C GLU A 76 -9.44 5.73 9.26
N GLU A 77 -8.57 5.53 10.25
CA GLU A 77 -7.96 6.61 11.04
C GLU A 77 -7.10 7.53 10.16
N ALA A 78 -6.40 6.95 9.18
CA ALA A 78 -5.66 7.71 8.19
C ALA A 78 -6.57 8.55 7.29
N SER A 79 -7.86 8.20 7.17
CA SER A 79 -8.90 8.90 6.39
C SER A 79 -8.37 9.38 5.04
N ALA A 80 -7.65 8.51 4.33
CA ALA A 80 -6.92 8.85 3.13
C ALA A 80 -7.84 8.78 1.90
N ASP A 81 -7.70 9.73 0.97
CA ASP A 81 -8.37 9.64 -0.33
C ASP A 81 -7.76 8.52 -1.18
N ILE A 82 -6.47 8.23 -0.99
CA ILE A 82 -5.70 7.22 -1.73
C ILE A 82 -4.87 6.38 -0.75
N CYS A 83 -4.92 5.06 -0.89
CA CYS A 83 -4.08 4.13 -0.13
C CYS A 83 -3.22 3.30 -1.10
N ALA A 84 -1.91 3.52 -1.06
CA ALA A 84 -0.90 2.74 -1.79
C ALA A 84 -0.33 1.64 -0.88
N ILE A 85 -0.77 0.40 -1.09
CA ILE A 85 -0.49 -0.74 -0.22
C ILE A 85 0.53 -1.69 -0.85
N GLN A 86 1.50 -2.14 -0.07
CA GLN A 86 2.48 -3.18 -0.46
C GLN A 86 2.30 -4.43 0.40
N GLU A 87 2.76 -5.57 -0.12
CA GLU A 87 2.65 -6.89 0.54
C GLU A 87 1.20 -7.34 0.81
N LEU A 88 0.24 -6.91 0.00
CA LEU A 88 -1.13 -7.40 0.13
C LEU A 88 -1.29 -8.70 -0.66
N ASN A 89 -1.70 -9.79 0.00
CA ASN A 89 -2.06 -11.05 -0.65
C ASN A 89 -3.49 -11.52 -0.35
N ARG A 90 -4.23 -10.81 0.51
CA ARG A 90 -5.65 -11.03 0.81
C ARG A 90 -6.50 -9.88 0.24
N TYR A 91 -6.26 -9.58 -1.04
CA TYR A 91 -6.81 -8.38 -1.70
C TYR A 91 -8.34 -8.38 -1.74
N GLU A 92 -8.99 -9.48 -2.12
CA GLU A 92 -10.46 -9.53 -2.26
C GLU A 92 -11.18 -9.25 -0.93
N GLU A 93 -10.66 -9.77 0.18
CA GLU A 93 -11.21 -9.50 1.52
C GLU A 93 -11.10 -8.03 1.91
N LEU A 94 -9.91 -7.44 1.75
CA LEU A 94 -9.70 -6.03 2.06
C LEU A 94 -10.51 -5.13 1.12
N ARG A 95 -10.56 -5.46 -0.18
CA ARG A 95 -11.35 -4.76 -1.19
C ARG A 95 -12.83 -4.76 -0.84
N ALA A 96 -13.40 -5.90 -0.44
CA ALA A 96 -14.80 -5.97 -0.04
C ALA A 96 -15.11 -5.06 1.15
N LEU A 97 -14.25 -5.05 2.17
CA LEU A 97 -14.42 -4.20 3.36
C LEU A 97 -14.24 -2.70 3.06
N LEU A 98 -13.30 -2.35 2.19
CA LEU A 98 -13.06 -0.97 1.78
C LEU A 98 -14.14 -0.47 0.80
N ALA A 99 -14.74 -1.35 0.00
CA ALA A 99 -15.86 -1.00 -0.88
C ALA A 99 -17.07 -0.49 -0.07
N LEU A 100 -17.35 -1.09 1.09
CA LEU A 100 -18.37 -0.62 2.03
C LEU A 100 -18.08 0.79 2.59
N ARG A 101 -16.82 1.23 2.50
CA ARG A 101 -16.33 2.55 2.93
C ARG A 101 -16.14 3.52 1.77
N GLY A 102 -16.68 3.21 0.60
CA GLY A 102 -16.65 4.07 -0.57
C GLY A 102 -15.34 4.03 -1.37
N TYR A 103 -14.43 3.10 -1.05
CA TYR A 103 -13.24 2.89 -1.87
C TYR A 103 -13.53 1.99 -3.07
N ASP A 104 -12.70 2.12 -4.08
CA ASP A 104 -12.46 1.11 -5.10
C ASP A 104 -10.96 0.90 -5.22
N GLY A 105 -10.51 -0.10 -5.97
CA GLY A 105 -9.08 -0.35 -6.08
C GLY A 105 -8.68 -1.31 -7.17
N CYS A 106 -7.37 -1.36 -7.39
CA CYS A 106 -6.71 -2.25 -8.32
C CYS A 106 -5.54 -2.97 -7.62
N PHE A 107 -5.19 -4.15 -8.13
CA PHE A 107 -4.17 -5.02 -7.56
C PHE A 107 -3.22 -5.55 -8.63
N PHE A 108 -1.95 -5.64 -8.28
CA PHE A 108 -0.90 -6.20 -9.12
C PHE A 108 -0.01 -7.13 -8.28
N PRO A 109 -0.15 -8.47 -8.44
CA PRO A 109 0.65 -9.44 -7.69
C PRO A 109 2.10 -9.43 -8.17
N LYS A 110 3.02 -9.81 -7.28
CA LYS A 110 4.40 -10.13 -7.68
C LYS A 110 4.41 -11.38 -8.56
N HIS A 111 5.33 -11.41 -9.53
CA HIS A 111 5.48 -12.56 -10.42
C HIS A 111 5.89 -13.84 -9.65
N CYS A 112 6.83 -13.69 -8.69
CA CYS A 112 7.29 -14.77 -7.83
C CYS A 112 7.31 -14.30 -6.36
N SER A 113 6.17 -14.39 -5.69
CA SER A 113 6.02 -14.00 -4.28
C SER A 113 6.66 -15.02 -3.32
N PRO A 114 7.35 -14.57 -2.25
CA PRO A 114 7.81 -15.46 -1.19
C PRO A 114 6.65 -16.05 -0.37
N ALA A 115 5.49 -15.39 -0.30
CA ALA A 115 4.32 -15.87 0.45
C ALA A 115 3.78 -17.21 -0.11
N SER A 116 3.97 -17.45 -1.40
CA SER A 116 3.56 -18.69 -2.07
C SER A 116 4.23 -19.94 -1.50
N ARG A 117 5.39 -19.82 -0.83
CA ARG A 117 6.06 -20.94 -0.13
C ARG A 117 5.23 -21.48 1.03
N TYR A 118 4.35 -20.65 1.59
CA TYR A 118 3.49 -20.96 2.72
C TYR A 118 2.04 -21.22 2.30
N ARG A 119 1.81 -21.54 1.02
CA ARG A 119 0.47 -21.77 0.43
C ARG A 119 -0.47 -20.57 0.50
N CYS A 120 0.07 -19.38 0.74
CA CYS A 120 -0.69 -18.13 0.63
C CYS A 120 -0.67 -17.60 -0.82
N PRO A 121 -1.67 -16.80 -1.23
CA PRO A 121 -1.65 -16.12 -2.51
C PRO A 121 -0.40 -15.23 -2.66
N ALA A 122 -0.03 -14.93 -3.91
CA ALA A 122 1.09 -14.04 -4.18
C ALA A 122 0.81 -12.64 -3.64
N ASP A 123 1.73 -12.11 -2.82
CA ASP A 123 1.68 -10.74 -2.37
C ASP A 123 1.96 -9.75 -3.50
N GLY A 124 1.41 -8.55 -3.38
CA GLY A 124 1.47 -7.57 -4.45
C GLY A 124 1.29 -6.14 -3.97
N LEU A 125 1.00 -5.32 -4.97
CA LEU A 125 0.76 -3.90 -4.85
C LEU A 125 -0.73 -3.64 -5.04
N ALA A 126 -1.33 -2.84 -4.18
CA ALA A 126 -2.69 -2.36 -4.36
C ALA A 126 -2.74 -0.84 -4.28
N ILE A 127 -3.64 -0.25 -5.07
CA ILE A 127 -4.04 1.14 -4.89
C ILE A 127 -5.54 1.15 -4.65
N PHE A 128 -5.95 1.70 -3.51
CA PHE A 128 -7.35 2.01 -3.22
C PHE A 128 -7.57 3.52 -3.31
N TYR A 129 -8.73 3.95 -3.78
CA TYR A 129 -9.10 5.35 -3.90
C TYR A 129 -10.58 5.58 -3.56
N LYS A 130 -10.88 6.73 -2.98
CA LYS A 130 -12.24 7.18 -2.63
C LYS A 130 -13.03 7.59 -3.88
N LYS A 131 -14.12 6.89 -4.18
CA LYS A 131 -14.92 7.08 -5.42
C LYS A 131 -15.73 8.38 -5.46
N ASP A 132 -16.02 8.96 -4.31
CA ASP A 132 -16.75 10.24 -4.20
C ASP A 132 -15.90 11.42 -4.70
N ARG A 133 -14.57 11.34 -4.56
CA ARG A 133 -13.63 12.37 -5.02
C ARG A 133 -12.88 11.98 -6.29
N LEU A 134 -12.49 10.72 -6.44
CA LEU A 134 -11.54 10.27 -7.47
C LEU A 134 -12.20 9.34 -8.49
N GLU A 135 -11.91 9.59 -9.76
CA GLU A 135 -12.37 8.79 -10.89
C GLU A 135 -11.21 8.26 -11.71
N VAL A 136 -11.31 7.01 -12.17
CA VAL A 136 -10.30 6.39 -13.04
C VAL A 136 -10.34 7.03 -14.42
N ALA A 137 -9.24 7.70 -14.81
CA ALA A 137 -9.10 8.34 -16.11
C ALA A 137 -8.50 7.39 -17.18
N ALA A 138 -7.75 6.38 -16.75
CA ALA A 138 -7.15 5.36 -17.62
C ALA A 138 -7.04 4.02 -16.89
N GLN A 139 -7.05 2.93 -17.65
CA GLN A 139 -6.91 1.58 -17.09
C GLN A 139 -5.65 1.47 -16.22
N PRO A 140 -5.76 0.94 -14.99
CA PRO A 140 -4.60 0.66 -14.15
C PRO A 140 -3.62 -0.28 -14.87
N ALA A 141 -2.32 -0.02 -14.71
CA ALA A 141 -1.26 -0.80 -15.35
C ALA A 141 -0.22 -1.24 -14.33
N GLY A 142 -0.05 -2.57 -14.22
CA GLY A 142 1.05 -3.18 -13.48
C GLY A 142 2.20 -3.54 -14.41
N THR A 143 3.41 -3.13 -14.07
CA THR A 143 4.62 -3.38 -14.88
C THR A 143 5.69 -4.02 -14.01
N TYR A 144 6.17 -5.19 -14.40
CA TYR A 144 7.34 -5.83 -13.76
C TYR A 144 8.62 -5.09 -14.15
N PHE A 145 9.55 -4.98 -13.21
CA PHE A 145 10.91 -4.60 -13.56
C PHE A 145 11.57 -5.72 -14.37
N LEU A 146 12.53 -5.36 -15.22
CA LEU A 146 13.28 -6.36 -16.00
C LEU A 146 14.70 -6.52 -15.44
N ASP A 147 15.18 -7.75 -15.41
CA ASP A 147 16.58 -8.05 -15.10
C ASP A 147 17.51 -7.65 -16.26
N SER A 148 18.82 -7.88 -16.09
CA SER A 148 19.83 -7.59 -17.11
C SER A 148 19.66 -8.37 -18.42
N LYS A 149 18.85 -9.44 -18.43
CA LYS A 149 18.52 -10.26 -19.59
C LYS A 149 17.15 -9.92 -20.18
N GLY A 150 16.49 -8.86 -19.70
CA GLY A 150 15.16 -8.45 -20.17
C GLY A 150 14.01 -9.31 -19.64
N ARG A 151 14.23 -10.15 -18.63
CA ARG A 151 13.18 -11.02 -18.06
C ARG A 151 12.49 -10.34 -16.89
N ASN A 152 11.21 -10.63 -16.70
CA ASN A 152 10.45 -10.11 -15.57
C ASN A 152 11.08 -10.52 -14.24
N MET A 153 11.32 -9.52 -13.39
CA MET A 153 11.64 -9.70 -11.98
C MET A 153 10.35 -9.97 -11.19
N SER A 154 10.52 -10.39 -9.93
CA SER A 154 9.38 -10.54 -9.01
C SER A 154 8.73 -9.19 -8.69
N GLN A 155 9.55 -8.13 -8.56
CA GLN A 155 9.10 -6.77 -8.26
C GLN A 155 8.63 -6.02 -9.51
N GLY A 156 7.76 -5.05 -9.30
CA GLY A 156 7.28 -4.12 -10.31
C GLY A 156 6.68 -2.88 -9.68
N PHE A 157 5.88 -2.17 -10.45
CA PHE A 157 5.10 -1.04 -9.99
C PHE A 157 3.67 -1.12 -10.54
N LEU A 158 2.74 -0.56 -9.78
CA LEU A 158 1.34 -0.39 -10.18
C LEU A 158 1.06 1.10 -10.34
N ARG A 159 0.54 1.47 -11.51
CA ARG A 159 0.18 2.84 -11.87
C ARG A 159 -1.33 2.94 -12.10
N ILE A 160 -1.92 4.03 -11.64
CA ILE A 160 -3.29 4.43 -11.98
C ILE A 160 -3.33 5.94 -12.25
N THR A 161 -4.10 6.34 -13.27
CA THR A 161 -4.37 7.75 -13.54
C THR A 161 -5.77 8.08 -13.03
N LEU A 162 -5.86 9.07 -12.16
CA LEU A 162 -7.10 9.49 -11.51
C LEU A 162 -7.41 10.95 -11.85
N THR A 163 -8.69 11.27 -11.98
CA THR A 163 -9.19 12.65 -12.00
C THR A 163 -9.72 13.00 -10.62
N ASP A 164 -9.17 14.03 -9.98
CA ASP A 164 -9.71 14.62 -8.76
C ASP A 164 -10.86 15.56 -9.12
N ARG A 165 -12.10 15.12 -8.87
CA ARG A 165 -13.31 15.89 -9.17
C ARG A 165 -13.41 17.19 -8.37
N LEU A 166 -12.77 17.24 -7.21
CA LEU A 166 -12.78 18.39 -6.32
C LEU A 166 -11.84 19.49 -6.81
N GLN A 167 -10.67 19.10 -7.33
CA GLN A 167 -9.61 20.03 -7.78
C GLN A 167 -9.61 20.24 -9.30
N GLY A 168 -10.34 19.43 -10.06
CA GLY A 168 -10.37 19.47 -11.53
C GLY A 168 -9.05 19.06 -12.19
N GLN A 169 -8.19 18.33 -11.48
CA GLN A 169 -6.85 17.96 -11.93
C GLN A 169 -6.72 16.44 -12.08
N GLN A 170 -5.90 16.03 -13.04
CA GLN A 170 -5.47 14.64 -13.13
C GLN A 170 -4.18 14.42 -12.34
N LEU A 171 -4.08 13.25 -11.73
CA LEU A 171 -2.91 12.79 -11.02
C LEU A 171 -2.57 11.36 -11.43
N VAL A 172 -1.27 11.07 -11.49
CA VAL A 172 -0.76 9.72 -11.67
C VAL A 172 -0.26 9.23 -10.32
N VAL A 173 -0.86 8.14 -9.84
CA VAL A 173 -0.42 7.48 -8.61
C VAL A 173 0.37 6.25 -9.00
N VAL A 174 1.55 6.11 -8.42
CA VAL A 174 2.42 4.96 -8.62
C VAL A 174 2.80 4.39 -7.26
N THR A 175 2.67 3.08 -7.13
CA THR A 175 3.20 2.35 -5.97
C THR A 175 4.17 1.26 -6.43
N THR A 176 5.18 0.98 -5.61
CA THR A 176 6.18 -0.06 -5.88
C THR A 176 6.67 -0.67 -4.57
N HIS A 177 7.30 -1.85 -4.68
CA HIS A 177 8.00 -2.48 -3.58
C HIS A 177 9.30 -3.07 -4.13
N LEU A 178 10.40 -2.37 -3.87
CA LEU A 178 11.72 -2.67 -4.42
C LEU A 178 12.36 -3.92 -3.80
N LYS A 179 13.54 -4.30 -4.31
CA LYS A 179 14.32 -5.41 -3.76
C LYS A 179 14.66 -5.16 -2.28
N ALA A 180 14.28 -6.08 -1.38
CA ALA A 180 14.42 -5.88 0.07
C ALA A 180 15.79 -6.27 0.67
N LYS A 181 16.55 -7.16 0.02
CA LYS A 181 17.82 -7.66 0.57
C LYS A 181 18.91 -6.57 0.55
N GLN A 182 19.78 -6.61 1.55
CA GLN A 182 20.95 -5.75 1.63
C GLN A 182 22.09 -6.25 0.73
N GLY A 183 23.03 -5.36 0.43
CA GLY A 183 24.27 -5.67 -0.31
C GLY A 183 24.39 -4.84 -1.58
N GLN A 184 25.62 -4.54 -1.99
CA GLN A 184 25.91 -3.64 -3.11
C GLN A 184 25.22 -4.05 -4.42
N GLU A 185 25.13 -5.34 -4.70
CA GLU A 185 24.38 -5.85 -5.88
C GLU A 185 22.88 -5.54 -5.80
N MET A 186 22.30 -5.62 -4.59
CA MET A 186 20.89 -5.30 -4.37
C MET A 186 20.67 -3.79 -4.46
N ASP A 187 21.63 -2.98 -4.05
CA ASP A 187 21.57 -1.52 -4.17
C ASP A 187 21.60 -1.10 -5.64
N SER A 188 22.50 -1.67 -6.44
CA SER A 188 22.53 -1.50 -7.90
C SER A 188 21.22 -1.95 -8.56
N THR A 189 20.64 -3.05 -8.07
CA THR A 189 19.33 -3.52 -8.52
C THR A 189 18.23 -2.49 -8.20
N ARG A 190 18.18 -1.97 -6.96
CA ARG A 190 17.21 -0.96 -6.54
C ARG A 190 17.36 0.33 -7.36
N LEU A 191 18.59 0.76 -7.63
CA LEU A 191 18.85 1.91 -8.49
C LEU A 191 18.27 1.69 -9.89
N ASN A 192 18.54 0.52 -10.51
CA ASN A 192 17.97 0.20 -11.82
C ASN A 192 16.43 0.19 -11.81
N GLN A 193 15.82 -0.35 -10.76
CA GLN A 193 14.37 -0.36 -10.57
C GLN A 193 13.80 1.07 -10.50
N VAL A 194 14.40 1.95 -9.71
CA VAL A 194 13.98 3.36 -9.59
C VAL A 194 14.17 4.11 -10.91
N THR A 195 15.30 3.94 -11.59
CA THR A 195 15.53 4.58 -12.90
C THR A 195 14.47 4.18 -13.93
N ARG A 196 14.07 2.90 -13.97
CA ARG A 196 13.01 2.43 -14.86
C ARG A 196 11.64 3.00 -14.48
N LEU A 197 11.37 3.12 -13.18
CA LEU A 197 10.14 3.71 -12.67
C LEU A 197 9.99 5.16 -13.16
N THR A 198 11.04 5.96 -13.03
CA THR A 198 11.01 7.39 -13.38
C THR A 198 11.10 7.64 -14.89
N ALA A 199 11.69 6.73 -15.66
CA ALA A 199 11.74 6.83 -17.13
C ALA A 199 10.43 6.45 -17.84
N SER A 200 9.43 5.92 -17.12
CA SER A 200 8.18 5.40 -17.68
C SER A 200 7.02 6.42 -17.70
N HIS A 201 7.34 7.72 -17.67
CA HIS A 201 6.40 8.84 -17.60
C HIS A 201 6.62 9.84 -18.74
#